data_AF-A0A350JFF7-F1
#
_entry.id   AF-A0A350JFF7-F1
#
_cell.length_a   1.000
_cell.length_b   1.000
_cell.length_c   1.000
_cell.angle_alpha   90.00
_cell.angle_beta   90.00
_cell.angle_gamma   90.00
#
_symmetry.space_group_name_H-M   'P 1'
#
loop_
_entity.id
_entity.type
_entity.pdbx_description
1 polymer ?
#
loop_
_entity_poly.entity_id
_entity_poly.type
_entity_poly.pdbx_seq_one_letter_code
_entity_poly.pdbx_strand_id
1 'polypeptide(L)'
;MAGQGKININGKDNKVIMVHEKLSANGNPVRCLYERVAVLFDNDKKGNDGAPDYSGPIDTHHNLRIAGWSGEKDGKPHLSLKITEKLSAQGQEQGNASQAQAPAPLKQDDDFIPF
;
A
#
# COMPACT_ATOMS: atom_id res chain seq x y z
N MET A 1 18.40 11.20 17.69
CA MET A 1 19.23 11.79 16.60
C MET A 1 19.23 10.78 15.47
N ALA A 2 19.06 11.26 14.23
CA ALA A 2 19.15 10.43 13.03
C ALA A 2 20.32 10.89 12.16
N GLY A 3 21.02 9.93 11.53
CA GLY A 3 22.10 10.16 10.56
C GLY A 3 21.81 9.44 9.25
N GLN A 4 22.47 9.87 8.16
CA GLN A 4 22.35 9.23 6.84
C GLN A 4 23.67 8.56 6.46
N GLY A 5 23.61 7.44 5.74
CA GLY A 5 24.79 6.71 5.29
C GLY A 5 24.52 5.76 4.13
N LYS A 6 25.55 5.02 3.74
CA LYS A 6 25.49 3.93 2.75
C LYS A 6 26.11 2.68 3.37
N ILE A 7 25.53 1.52 3.08
CA ILE A 7 26.09 0.22 3.43
C ILE A 7 26.17 -0.63 2.16
N ASN A 8 27.28 -1.33 1.96
CA ASN A 8 27.40 -2.32 0.90
C ASN A 8 27.08 -3.71 1.49
N ILE A 9 26.08 -4.38 0.94
CA ILE A 9 25.72 -5.74 1.32
C ILE A 9 25.79 -6.58 0.05
N ASN A 10 26.72 -7.54 -0.01
CA ASN A 10 26.93 -8.43 -1.15
C ASN A 10 27.11 -7.69 -2.49
N GLY A 11 27.87 -6.59 -2.50
CA GLY A 11 28.12 -5.80 -3.70
C GLY A 11 26.98 -4.82 -4.06
N LYS A 12 25.88 -4.81 -3.31
CA LYS A 12 24.79 -3.85 -3.49
C LYS A 12 24.89 -2.73 -2.47
N ASP A 13 25.03 -1.50 -2.96
CA ASP A 13 24.99 -0.29 -2.12
C ASP A 13 23.54 0.05 -1.75
N ASN A 14 23.25 0.11 -0.45
CA ASN A 14 21.96 0.50 0.10
C ASN A 14 22.11 1.80 0.90
N LYS A 15 21.19 2.75 0.67
CA LYS A 15 21.10 3.97 1.48
C LYS A 15 20.40 3.63 2.79
N VAL A 16 20.96 4.09 3.90
CA VAL A 16 20.43 3.82 5.24
C VAL A 16 20.28 5.10 6.04
N ILE A 17 19.25 5.12 6.90
CA ILE A 17 19.09 6.08 7.97
C ILE A 17 19.41 5.39 9.29
N MET A 18 20.36 5.94 10.04
CA MET A 18 20.67 5.50 11.39
C MET A 18 19.83 6.27 12.39
N VAL A 19 19.13 5.57 13.29
CA VAL A 19 18.36 6.16 14.38
C VAL A 19 18.95 5.71 15.71
N HIS A 20 19.15 6.66 16.62
CA HIS A 20 19.52 6.36 18.00
C HIS A 20 18.27 6.01 18.80
N GLU A 21 18.21 4.78 19.28
CA GLU A 21 17.15 4.35 20.19
C GLU A 21 17.73 4.14 21.59
N LYS A 22 16.99 4.63 22.59
CA LYS A 22 17.27 4.33 23.99
C LYS A 22 16.49 3.07 24.29
N LEU A 23 17.09 1.89 24.11
CA LEU A 23 16.68 0.59 24.71
C LEU A 23 17.42 -0.55 23.98
N SER A 24 18.58 -0.95 24.49
CA SER A 24 18.90 -2.37 24.50
C SER A 24 18.20 -3.01 25.72
N ALA A 25 18.06 -4.33 25.75
CA ALA A 25 17.57 -5.07 26.92
C ALA A 25 18.31 -4.71 28.23
N ASN A 26 19.52 -4.14 28.13
CA ASN A 26 20.38 -3.75 29.25
C ASN A 26 20.49 -2.21 29.43
N GLY A 27 19.63 -1.43 28.76
CA GLY A 27 19.60 0.05 28.89
C GLY A 27 20.67 0.82 28.11
N ASN A 28 21.52 0.13 27.35
CA ASN A 28 22.52 0.79 26.50
C ASN A 28 21.85 1.39 25.24
N PRO A 29 22.32 2.54 24.74
CA PRO A 29 21.82 3.10 23.49
C PRO A 29 22.16 2.19 22.31
N VAL A 30 21.18 1.90 21.46
CA VAL A 30 21.36 1.12 20.24
C VAL A 30 21.31 2.02 19.01
N ARG A 31 21.93 1.56 17.92
CA ARG A 31 21.93 2.22 16.61
C ARG A 31 21.14 1.34 15.65
N CYS A 32 19.91 1.75 15.35
CA CYS A 32 19.07 1.04 14.39
C CYS A 32 19.34 1.61 12.99
N LEU A 33 19.56 0.75 12.00
CA LEU A 33 19.69 1.15 10.61
C LEU A 33 18.40 0.77 9.86
N TYR A 34 17.82 1.74 9.17
CA TYR A 34 16.65 1.55 8.30
C TYR A 34 17.08 1.75 6.86
N GLU A 35 16.70 0.82 5.98
CA GLU A 35 16.88 0.97 4.55
C GLU A 35 15.61 1.48 3.87
N ARG A 36 15.78 2.10 2.71
CA ARG A 36 14.65 2.49 1.86
C ARG A 36 14.03 1.24 1.23
N VAL A 37 12.74 1.02 1.49
CA VAL A 37 11.98 -0.11 0.92
C VAL A 37 11.25 0.26 -0.37
N ALA A 38 10.71 1.48 -0.45
CA ALA A 38 9.90 1.94 -1.57
C ALA A 38 10.01 3.46 -1.75
N VAL A 39 9.57 3.95 -2.91
CA VAL A 39 9.34 5.37 -3.18
C VAL A 39 7.86 5.57 -3.46
N LEU A 40 7.22 6.50 -2.75
CA LEU A 40 5.82 6.84 -2.92
C LEU A 40 5.70 8.19 -3.64
N PHE A 41 4.72 8.29 -4.52
CA PHE A 41 4.37 9.50 -5.26
C PHE A 41 2.92 9.87 -4.98
N ASP A 42 2.61 11.18 -4.97
CA ASP A 42 1.24 11.68 -4.85
C ASP A 42 0.35 11.17 -5.99
N ASN A 43 -0.86 10.76 -5.65
CA ASN A 43 -1.88 10.40 -6.63
C ASN A 43 -2.96 11.49 -6.70
N ASP A 44 -3.42 11.77 -7.92
CA ASP A 44 -4.67 12.51 -8.11
C ASP A 44 -5.87 11.55 -7.89
N LYS A 45 -6.63 11.80 -6.83
CA LYS A 45 -7.77 10.99 -6.44
C LYS A 45 -8.97 11.16 -7.35
N LYS A 46 -9.03 12.21 -8.18
CA LYS A 46 -10.13 12.49 -9.14
C LYS A 46 -11.54 12.35 -8.53
N GLY A 47 -11.70 12.74 -7.27
CA GLY A 47 -12.97 12.65 -6.54
C GLY A 47 -13.32 11.28 -5.97
N ASN A 48 -12.43 10.29 -6.05
CA ASN A 48 -12.59 9.00 -5.36
C ASN A 48 -11.87 9.03 -4.01
N ASP A 49 -12.62 9.24 -2.93
CA ASP A 49 -12.07 9.28 -1.58
C ASP A 49 -11.39 7.97 -1.15
N GLY A 50 -11.82 6.84 -1.72
CA GLY A 50 -11.23 5.52 -1.49
C GLY A 50 -9.91 5.29 -2.26
N ALA A 51 -9.55 6.16 -3.20
CA ALA A 51 -8.27 6.05 -3.90
C ALA A 51 -7.09 6.32 -2.94
N PRO A 52 -5.95 5.64 -3.12
CA PRO A 52 -4.77 5.89 -2.31
C PRO A 52 -4.23 7.30 -2.55
N ASP A 53 -3.83 7.98 -1.49
CA ASP A 53 -3.19 9.30 -1.57
C ASP A 53 -1.78 9.18 -2.18
N TYR A 54 -1.09 8.05 -1.93
CA TYR A 54 0.23 7.80 -2.47
C TYR A 54 0.34 6.41 -3.10
N SER A 55 1.18 6.26 -4.14
CA SER A 55 1.53 4.94 -4.66
C SER A 55 2.94 4.88 -5.23
N GLY A 56 3.50 3.68 -5.37
CA GLY A 56 4.79 3.53 -6.04
C GLY A 56 5.37 2.12 -6.05
N PRO A 57 6.58 1.97 -6.64
CA PRO A 57 7.27 0.69 -6.72
C PRO A 57 7.98 0.33 -5.41
N ILE A 58 8.17 -0.98 -5.19
CA ILE A 58 9.02 -1.52 -4.12
C ILE A 58 10.38 -1.85 -4.73
N ASP A 59 11.46 -1.34 -4.15
CA ASP A 59 12.81 -1.41 -4.72
C ASP A 59 13.32 -2.84 -4.90
N THR A 60 12.90 -3.75 -4.01
CA THR A 60 13.32 -5.16 -3.99
C THR A 60 12.40 -6.09 -4.76
N HIS A 61 11.21 -5.63 -5.18
CA HIS A 61 10.17 -6.47 -5.78
C HIS A 61 9.50 -5.75 -6.96
N HIS A 62 10.08 -5.90 -8.15
CA HIS A 62 9.63 -5.20 -9.36
C HIS A 62 8.19 -5.52 -9.82
N ASN A 63 7.66 -6.67 -9.41
CA ASN A 63 6.29 -7.10 -9.68
C ASN A 63 5.28 -6.57 -8.65
N LEU A 64 5.73 -5.88 -7.59
CA LEU A 64 4.86 -5.38 -6.53
C LEU A 64 4.71 -3.85 -6.58
N ARG A 65 3.53 -3.39 -6.17
CA ARG A 65 3.15 -1.99 -5.99
C ARG A 65 2.68 -1.79 -4.56
N ILE A 66 3.07 -0.66 -3.97
CA ILE A 66 2.59 -0.21 -2.68
C ILE A 66 1.64 0.98 -2.88
N ALA A 67 0.55 1.00 -2.12
CA ALA A 67 -0.42 2.07 -2.03
C ALA A 67 -0.53 2.55 -0.58
N GLY A 68 -0.66 3.86 -0.39
CA GLY A 68 -0.72 4.52 0.91
C GLY A 68 -1.91 5.45 1.04
N TRP A 69 -2.57 5.41 2.20
CA TRP A 69 -3.62 6.35 2.58
C TRP A 69 -3.19 7.08 3.85
N SER A 70 -3.02 8.39 3.75
CA SER A 70 -2.82 9.26 4.90
C SER A 70 -4.13 9.50 5.62
N GLY A 71 -4.10 9.38 6.94
CA GLY A 71 -5.21 9.75 7.80
C GLY A 71 -4.72 10.17 9.16
N GLU A 72 -5.67 10.31 10.07
CA GLU A 72 -5.40 10.58 11.48
C GLU A 72 -6.04 9.47 12.31
N LYS A 73 -5.29 8.98 13.30
CA LYS A 73 -5.80 8.04 14.29
C LYS A 73 -5.35 8.51 15.67
N ASP A 74 -6.29 8.67 16.59
CA ASP A 74 -6.04 9.13 17.96
C ASP A 74 -5.27 10.46 18.03
N GLY A 75 -5.58 11.42 17.15
CA GLY A 75 -4.91 12.73 17.10
C GLY A 75 -3.51 12.70 16.47
N LYS A 76 -3.10 11.57 15.89
CA LYS A 76 -1.76 11.38 15.32
C LYS A 76 -1.84 11.03 13.84
N PRO A 77 -0.93 11.59 13.00
CA PRO A 77 -0.80 11.17 11.61
C PRO A 77 -0.56 9.66 11.53
N HIS A 78 -1.35 8.98 10.68
CA HIS A 78 -1.25 7.56 10.44
C HIS A 78 -1.21 7.31 8.93
N LEU A 79 -0.34 6.40 8.50
CA LEU A 79 -0.22 5.99 7.11
C LEU A 79 -0.61 4.52 7.00
N SER A 80 -1.73 4.24 6.33
CA SER A 80 -2.16 2.88 6.03
C SER A 80 -1.52 2.44 4.71
N LEU A 81 -0.93 1.25 4.67
CA LEU A 81 -0.21 0.74 3.49
C LEU A 81 -0.80 -0.59 3.01
N LYS A 82 -0.88 -0.78 1.69
CA LYS A 82 -1.29 -2.03 1.04
C LYS A 82 -0.34 -2.39 -0.09
N ILE A 83 0.06 -3.66 -0.15
CA ILE A 83 0.90 -4.21 -1.23
C ILE A 83 0.01 -5.00 -2.19
N THR A 84 0.21 -4.81 -3.48
CA THR A 84 -0.52 -5.49 -4.55
C THR A 84 0.44 -5.91 -5.66
N GLU A 85 0.11 -6.97 -6.38
CA GLU A 85 0.85 -7.36 -7.58
C GLU A 85 0.50 -6.43 -8.74
N LYS A 86 1.50 -6.14 -9.58
CA LYS A 86 1.29 -5.43 -10.85
C LYS A 86 0.65 -6.43 -11.81
N LEU A 87 -0.64 -6.24 -12.14
CA LEU A 87 -1.25 -7.00 -13.23
C LEU A 87 -0.45 -6.77 -14.51
N SER A 88 0.07 -7.85 -15.08
CA SER A 88 0.69 -7.87 -16.40
C SER A 88 -0.37 -7.54 -17.45
N ALA A 89 -0.02 -6.69 -18.40
CA ALA A 89 -0.90 -6.22 -19.49
C ALA A 89 -1.29 -7.32 -20.52
N GLN A 90 -1.23 -8.59 -20.14
CA GLN A 90 -1.67 -9.76 -20.93
C GLN A 90 -2.89 -10.45 -20.28
N GLY A 91 -3.64 -9.70 -19.48
CA GLY A 91 -4.92 -10.10 -18.90
C GLY A 91 -5.82 -8.86 -18.75
N GLN A 92 -5.95 -8.06 -19.81
CA GLN A 92 -7.06 -7.12 -19.90
C GLN A 92 -8.28 -7.89 -20.41
N GLU A 93 -9.03 -8.47 -19.48
CA GLU A 93 -10.48 -8.37 -19.43
C GLU A 93 -10.93 -8.76 -18.02
N GLN A 94 -11.77 -7.90 -17.43
CA GLN A 94 -12.54 -8.11 -16.20
C GLN A 94 -11.90 -7.76 -14.85
N GLY A 95 -11.63 -6.47 -14.66
CA GLY A 95 -11.65 -5.82 -13.35
C GLY A 95 -12.75 -4.75 -13.34
N ASN A 96 -14.00 -5.20 -13.28
CA ASN A 96 -15.18 -4.35 -13.34
C ASN A 96 -15.19 -3.33 -12.18
N ALA A 97 -15.25 -2.05 -12.52
CA ALA A 97 -15.64 -1.03 -11.56
C ALA A 97 -17.14 -1.14 -11.28
N SER A 98 -17.48 -1.19 -9.99
CA SER A 98 -18.78 -0.88 -9.39
C SER A 98 -19.95 -1.85 -9.62
N GLN A 99 -20.38 -2.51 -8.54
CA GLN A 99 -21.75 -2.42 -8.01
C GLN A 99 -21.88 -3.21 -6.70
N ALA A 100 -21.85 -2.53 -5.56
CA ALA A 100 -22.59 -2.98 -4.40
C ALA A 100 -24.06 -2.59 -4.62
N GLN A 101 -24.87 -3.50 -5.15
CA GLN A 101 -26.32 -3.39 -5.14
C GLN A 101 -26.85 -4.27 -3.99
N ALA A 102 -27.52 -3.63 -3.03
CA ALA A 102 -28.38 -4.33 -2.08
C ALA A 102 -29.43 -5.16 -2.85
N PRO A 103 -29.78 -6.38 -2.39
CA PRO A 103 -30.79 -7.18 -3.09
C PRO A 103 -32.17 -6.54 -2.92
N ALA A 104 -32.74 -6.05 -4.04
CA ALA A 104 -34.16 -5.71 -4.17
C ALA A 104 -34.92 -6.93 -4.76
N PRO A 105 -36.21 -7.09 -4.46
CA PRO A 105 -36.88 -8.40 -4.41
C PRO A 105 -37.17 -8.99 -5.80
N LEU A 106 -37.08 -10.31 -5.89
CA LEU A 106 -37.44 -11.11 -7.06
C LEU A 106 -38.91 -10.89 -7.41
N LYS A 107 -39.18 -10.28 -8.56
CA LYS A 107 -40.47 -10.41 -9.26
C LYS A 107 -40.44 -11.74 -10.01
N GLN A 108 -41.35 -12.62 -9.65
CA GLN A 108 -41.57 -13.91 -10.28
C GLN A 108 -42.65 -13.68 -11.35
N ASP A 109 -42.23 -13.62 -12.62
CA ASP A 109 -43.15 -13.60 -13.76
C ASP A 109 -43.59 -15.05 -14.06
N ASP A 110 -44.69 -15.48 -13.44
CA ASP A 110 -45.40 -16.72 -13.78
C ASP A 110 -46.50 -16.41 -14.81
N ASP A 111 -46.10 -16.15 -16.05
CA ASP A 111 -47.00 -16.16 -17.22
C ASP A 111 -46.57 -17.29 -18.19
N PHE A 112 -46.90 -18.52 -17.80
CA PHE A 112 -46.98 -19.66 -18.72
C PHE A 112 -48.19 -20.53 -18.37
N ILE A 113 -49.36 -20.13 -18.84
CA ILE A 113 -50.54 -20.99 -18.93
C ILE A 113 -50.90 -21.17 -20.41
N PRO A 114 -50.58 -22.31 -21.03
CA PRO A 114 -51.31 -22.77 -22.21
C PRO A 114 -52.48 -23.68 -21.79
N PHE A 115 -53.59 -23.54 -22.52
CA PHE A 115 -54.93 -24.11 -22.33
C PHE A 115 -54.98 -25.62 -22.07
#